data_AF-A0A6N7M700-F1
#
_entry.id   AF-A0A6N7M700-F1
#
_cell.length_a   1.000
_cell.length_b   1.000
_cell.length_c   1.000
_cell.angle_alpha   90.00
_cell.angle_beta   90.00
_cell.angle_gamma   90.00
#
_symmetry.space_group_name_H-M   'P 1'
#
loop_
_entity.id
_entity.type
_entity.pdbx_description
1 polymer ?
#
loop_
_entity_poly.entity_id
_entity_poly.type
_entity_poly.pdbx_seq_one_letter_code
_entity_poly.pdbx_strand_id
1 'polypeptide(L)'
;MKPNIQTAVNAEFEVAAKFVELGYVVLFPSGGNERYDLVIERDNKFLKIQVKCVRIRKGRLSVNLQTFSIRPRGRVVQKSYGNDIDCIAVNCPDNGEIYFLPPRLFAGKTRIHLRINAPKNNQAVDINWAKDYLDFKS
;
A
#
# COMPACT_ATOMS: atom_id res chain seq x y z
N MET A 1 4.95 11.11 15.91
CA MET A 1 4.07 11.82 14.94
C MET A 1 2.76 11.03 14.90
N LYS A 2 1.65 11.58 15.41
CA LYS A 2 0.36 10.89 15.34
C LYS A 2 -0.05 10.81 13.85
N PRO A 3 -0.49 9.66 13.33
CA PRO A 3 -0.99 9.58 11.96
C PRO A 3 -2.19 10.53 11.82
N ASN A 4 -2.21 11.33 10.75
CA ASN A 4 -3.35 12.17 10.42
C ASN A 4 -4.45 11.28 9.85
N ILE A 5 -5.48 10.99 10.65
CA ILE A 5 -6.59 10.10 10.29
C ILE A 5 -7.27 10.57 9.01
N GLN A 6 -7.45 11.89 8.83
CA GLN A 6 -8.07 12.44 7.63
C GLN A 6 -7.26 12.12 6.36
N THR A 7 -5.93 12.15 6.44
CA THR A 7 -5.07 11.83 5.29
C THR A 7 -5.13 10.35 4.92
N ALA A 8 -5.26 9.46 5.91
CA ALA A 8 -5.40 8.03 5.65
C ALA A 8 -6.75 7.72 4.98
N VAL A 9 -7.84 8.26 5.53
CA VAL A 9 -9.19 8.08 4.97
C VAL A 9 -9.27 8.64 3.55
N ASN A 10 -8.72 9.83 3.27
CA ASN A 10 -8.69 10.37 1.92
C ASN A 10 -7.95 9.44 0.94
N ALA A 11 -6.81 8.89 1.35
CA ALA A 11 -6.05 7.96 0.52
C ALA A 11 -6.85 6.67 0.22
N GLU A 12 -7.62 6.16 1.18
CA GLU A 12 -8.49 4.99 0.98
C GLU A 12 -9.55 5.26 -0.11
N PHE A 13 -10.21 6.42 -0.06
CA PHE A 13 -11.21 6.80 -1.06
C PHE A 13 -10.60 7.09 -2.43
N GLU A 14 -9.43 7.72 -2.50
CA GLU A 14 -8.72 7.95 -3.77
C GLU A 14 -8.31 6.62 -4.43
N VAL A 15 -7.83 5.66 -3.63
CA VAL A 15 -7.52 4.32 -4.13
C VAL A 15 -8.78 3.57 -4.56
N ALA A 16 -9.87 3.66 -3.79
CA ALA A 16 -11.14 3.07 -4.17
C ALA A 16 -11.65 3.64 -5.50
N ALA A 17 -11.63 4.97 -5.67
CA ALA A 17 -11.99 5.61 -6.92
C ALA A 17 -11.13 5.09 -8.09
N LYS A 18 -9.83 4.92 -7.88
CA LYS A 18 -8.94 4.37 -8.90
C LYS A 18 -9.32 2.94 -9.31
N PHE A 19 -9.72 2.10 -8.37
CA PHE A 19 -10.19 0.75 -8.70
C PHE A 19 -11.54 0.75 -9.43
N VAL A 20 -12.45 1.66 -9.08
CA VAL A 20 -13.70 1.86 -9.82
C VAL A 20 -13.43 2.28 -11.27
N GLU A 21 -12.51 3.22 -11.50
CA GLU A 21 -12.07 3.60 -12.86
C GLU A 21 -11.51 2.42 -13.66
N LEU A 22 -10.82 1.49 -12.98
CA LEU A 22 -10.28 0.27 -13.56
C LEU A 22 -11.32 -0.84 -13.76
N GLY A 23 -12.59 -0.58 -13.44
CA GLY A 23 -13.70 -1.51 -13.64
C GLY A 23 -13.86 -2.57 -12.54
N TYR A 24 -13.35 -2.33 -11.33
CA TYR A 24 -13.56 -3.21 -10.18
C TYR A 24 -14.74 -2.73 -9.33
N VAL A 25 -15.45 -3.69 -8.72
CA VAL A 25 -16.33 -3.40 -7.59
C VAL A 25 -15.47 -3.24 -6.34
N VAL A 26 -15.74 -2.21 -5.53
CA VAL A 26 -14.98 -1.94 -4.29
C VAL A 26 -15.88 -2.17 -3.08
N LEU A 27 -15.40 -2.98 -2.15
CA LEU A 27 -16.06 -3.31 -0.89
C LEU A 27 -15.27 -2.72 0.29
N PHE A 28 -15.98 -2.05 1.19
CA PHE A 28 -15.42 -1.49 2.43
C PHE A 28 -15.77 -2.41 3.61
N PRO A 29 -14.79 -3.03 4.27
CA PRO A 29 -15.05 -3.80 5.48
C PRO A 29 -15.52 -2.88 6.61
N SER A 30 -16.61 -3.24 7.29
CA SER A 30 -17.16 -2.47 8.42
C SER A 30 -16.45 -2.73 9.76
N GLY A 31 -15.23 -3.29 9.73
CA GLY A 31 -14.47 -3.70 10.91
C GLY A 31 -13.14 -2.95 11.02
N GLY A 32 -12.93 -2.17 12.08
CA GLY A 32 -11.72 -1.35 12.25
C GLY A 32 -10.43 -2.11 12.64
N ASN A 33 -10.43 -3.44 12.59
CA ASN A 33 -9.30 -4.29 13.00
C ASN A 33 -8.77 -5.19 11.88
N GLU A 34 -9.29 -5.02 10.66
CA GLU A 34 -8.84 -5.79 9.50
C GLU A 34 -7.44 -5.36 9.06
N ARG A 35 -6.75 -6.25 8.33
CA ARG A 35 -5.40 -5.97 7.80
C ARG A 35 -5.40 -5.35 6.41
N TYR A 36 -6.57 -5.19 5.83
CA TYR A 36 -6.82 -4.57 4.54
C TYR A 36 -7.83 -3.44 4.77
N ASP A 37 -7.73 -2.41 3.94
CA ASP A 37 -8.64 -1.27 4.02
C ASP A 37 -9.79 -1.45 3.00
N LEU A 38 -9.54 -2.17 1.90
CA LEU A 38 -10.50 -2.44 0.84
C LEU A 38 -10.46 -3.90 0.41
N VAL A 39 -11.57 -4.40 -0.12
CA VAL A 39 -11.59 -5.59 -0.99
C VAL A 39 -12.07 -5.14 -2.36
N ILE A 40 -11.40 -5.56 -3.41
CA ILE A 40 -11.83 -5.33 -4.79
C ILE A 40 -12.32 -6.64 -5.40
N GLU A 41 -13.31 -6.56 -6.27
CA GLU A 41 -13.90 -7.70 -6.94
C GLU A 41 -13.98 -7.44 -8.45
N ARG A 42 -13.63 -8.47 -9.22
CA ARG A 42 -13.92 -8.59 -10.65
C ARG A 42 -13.96 -10.06 -11.03
N ASP A 43 -14.94 -10.45 -11.83
CA ASP A 43 -15.11 -11.84 -12.32
C ASP A 43 -15.15 -12.88 -11.18
N ASN A 44 -15.82 -12.55 -10.07
CA ASN A 44 -15.88 -13.35 -8.83
C ASN A 44 -14.53 -13.58 -8.14
N LYS A 45 -13.50 -12.81 -8.48
CA LYS A 45 -12.20 -12.83 -7.80
C LYS A 45 -12.12 -11.65 -6.85
N PHE A 46 -11.90 -11.97 -5.57
CA PHE A 46 -11.77 -10.99 -4.50
C PHE A 46 -10.30 -10.81 -4.13
N LEU A 47 -9.81 -9.59 -4.14
CA LEU A 47 -8.45 -9.24 -3.75
C LEU A 47 -8.47 -8.25 -2.59
N LYS A 48 -7.74 -8.57 -1.52
CA LYS A 48 -7.59 -7.72 -0.33
C LYS A 48 -6.50 -6.69 -0.55
N ILE A 49 -6.85 -5.42 -0.39
CA ILE A 49 -5.97 -4.29 -0.64
C ILE A 49 -5.71 -3.55 0.66
N GLN A 50 -4.43 -3.38 1.00
CA GLN A 50 -4.02 -2.42 2.03
C GLN A 50 -3.60 -1.11 1.35
N VAL A 51 -4.11 0.00 1.86
CA VAL A 51 -3.76 1.35 1.43
C VAL A 51 -2.67 1.93 2.33
N LYS A 52 -1.72 2.65 1.74
CA LYS A 52 -0.69 3.41 2.44
C LYS A 52 -0.55 4.79 1.79
N CYS A 53 -0.69 5.85 2.59
CA CYS A 53 -0.32 7.20 2.16
C CYS A 53 1.16 7.44 2.45
N VAL A 54 1.98 7.69 1.41
CA VAL A 54 3.43 7.88 1.55
C VAL A 54 3.90 9.10 0.76
N ARG A 55 4.65 9.98 1.42
CA ARG A 55 5.27 11.16 0.80
C ARG A 55 6.67 10.86 0.26
N ILE A 56 7.05 11.57 -0.79
CA ILE A 56 8.37 11.55 -1.41
C ILE A 56 9.37 12.20 -0.45
N ARG A 57 10.44 11.48 -0.15
CA ARG A 57 11.57 11.98 0.63
C ARG A 57 12.87 11.55 -0.02
N LYS A 58 13.74 12.52 -0.35
CA LYS A 58 15.03 12.28 -1.03
C LYS A 58 14.87 11.46 -2.33
N GLY A 59 13.84 11.75 -3.13
CA GLY A 59 13.58 11.11 -4.42
C GLY A 59 13.05 9.67 -4.36
N ARG A 60 12.56 9.23 -3.19
CA ARG A 60 11.99 7.90 -2.98
C ARG A 60 10.78 7.91 -2.04
N LEU A 61 9.96 6.88 -2.15
CA LEU A 61 8.91 6.52 -1.21
C LEU A 61 9.44 5.45 -0.26
N SER A 62 9.23 5.63 1.05
CA SER A 62 9.63 4.65 2.06
C SER A 62 8.38 4.02 2.66
N VAL A 63 7.96 2.89 2.11
CA VAL A 63 6.71 2.22 2.48
C VAL A 63 6.98 1.30 3.66
N ASN A 64 6.28 1.52 4.77
CA ASN A 64 6.32 0.62 5.93
C ASN A 64 5.38 -0.58 5.68
N LEU A 65 5.93 -1.79 5.78
CA LEU A 65 5.23 -3.05 5.52
C LEU A 65 4.85 -3.78 6.81
N GLN A 66 5.03 -3.14 7.96
CA GLN A 66 4.60 -3.68 9.24
C GLN A 66 3.22 -3.12 9.58
N THR A 67 2.34 -4.03 9.99
CA THR A 67 1.07 -3.69 10.65
C THR A 67 1.23 -3.89 12.15
N PHE A 68 0.61 -2.99 12.91
CA PHE A 68 0.48 -3.10 14.36
C PHE A 68 -0.95 -3.51 14.66
N SER A 69 -1.12 -4.67 15.30
CA SER A 69 -2.41 -5.10 15.82
C SER A 69 -2.35 -5.14 17.34
N ILE A 70 -3.33 -4.52 17.99
CA ILE A 70 -3.52 -4.57 19.45
C ILE A 70 -4.42 -5.76 19.74
N ARG A 71 -3.87 -6.79 20.38
CA ARG A 71 -4.69 -7.93 20.84
C ARG A 71 -5.41 -7.59 22.15
N PRO A 72 -6.53 -8.27 22.47
CA PRO A 72 -7.12 -8.21 23.81
C PRO A 72 -6.01 -8.47 24.85
N ARG A 73 -5.90 -7.58 25.86
CA ARG A 73 -4.78 -7.43 26.83
C ARG A 73 -3.62 -6.49 26.42
N GLY A 74 -3.79 -5.66 25.40
CA GLY A 74 -2.84 -4.56 25.11
C GLY A 74 -1.51 -4.99 24.48
N ARG A 75 -1.38 -6.26 24.08
CA ARG A 75 -0.16 -6.74 23.42
C ARG A 75 -0.16 -6.26 21.97
N VAL A 76 0.78 -5.38 21.66
CA VAL A 76 1.07 -4.94 20.29
C VAL A 76 1.89 -6.04 19.61
N VAL A 77 1.36 -6.61 18.53
CA VAL A 77 2.10 -7.58 17.71
C VAL A 77 2.45 -6.91 16.38
N GLN A 78 3.74 -6.87 16.05
CA GLN A 78 4.20 -6.54 14.71
C GLN A 78 4.12 -7.80 13.84
N LYS A 79 3.40 -7.71 12.72
CA LYS A 79 3.41 -8.76 11.71
C LYS A 79 3.72 -8.16 10.34
N SER A 80 4.52 -8.88 9.56
CA SER A 80 4.60 -8.63 8.13
C SER A 80 3.26 -9.01 7.49
N TYR A 81 2.94 -8.33 6.40
CA TYR A 81 1.90 -8.79 5.49
C TYR A 81 2.39 -10.13 4.89
N GLY A 82 1.91 -11.26 5.43
CA GLY A 82 2.08 -12.58 4.83
C GLY A 82 1.12 -12.74 3.64
N ASN A 83 0.51 -13.92 3.48
CA ASN A 83 -0.53 -14.18 2.47
C ASN A 83 -1.89 -13.51 2.80
N ASP A 84 -1.89 -12.53 3.71
CA ASP A 84 -3.11 -11.89 4.19
C ASP A 84 -3.59 -10.77 3.26
N ILE A 85 -2.72 -10.25 2.39
CA ILE A 85 -2.98 -9.11 1.50
C ILE A 85 -2.48 -9.42 0.09
N ASP A 86 -3.31 -9.12 -0.90
CA ASP A 86 -3.05 -9.39 -2.31
C ASP A 86 -2.34 -8.20 -2.99
N CYS A 87 -2.54 -6.99 -2.49
CA CYS A 87 -1.81 -5.81 -2.96
C CYS A 87 -1.68 -4.73 -1.89
N ILE A 88 -0.56 -4.01 -1.89
CA ILE A 88 -0.44 -2.74 -1.18
C ILE A 88 -0.54 -1.61 -2.19
N ALA A 89 -1.61 -0.81 -2.10
CA ALA A 89 -1.79 0.41 -2.87
C ALA A 89 -1.16 1.59 -2.12
N VAL A 90 -0.13 2.20 -2.70
CA VAL A 90 0.61 3.32 -2.12
C VAL A 90 0.16 4.60 -2.81
N ASN A 91 -0.70 5.36 -2.13
CA ASN A 91 -1.08 6.70 -2.54
C ASN A 91 0.07 7.68 -2.24
N CYS A 92 0.46 8.49 -3.22
CA CYS A 92 1.48 9.51 -3.07
C CYS A 92 0.91 10.91 -3.34
N PRO A 93 0.56 11.67 -2.28
CA PRO A 93 -0.02 13.01 -2.44
C PRO A 93 0.91 14.02 -3.11
N ASP A 94 2.23 13.80 -3.10
CA ASP A 94 3.20 14.77 -3.62
C ASP A 94 3.22 14.81 -5.17
N ASN A 95 2.81 13.73 -5.83
CA ASN A 95 2.71 13.65 -7.29
C ASN A 95 1.33 13.17 -7.80
N GLY A 96 0.40 12.85 -6.89
CA GLY A 96 -0.95 12.38 -7.23
C GLY A 96 -1.01 10.94 -7.74
N GLU A 97 0.09 10.19 -7.66
CA GLU A 97 0.16 8.83 -8.19
C GLU A 97 -0.22 7.77 -7.16
N ILE A 98 -0.75 6.65 -7.64
CA ILE A 98 -1.01 5.45 -6.85
C ILE A 98 -0.15 4.32 -7.39
N TYR A 99 0.64 3.70 -6.50
CA TYR A 99 1.53 2.58 -6.86
C TYR A 99 1.00 1.26 -6.29
N PHE A 100 0.93 0.23 -7.12
CA PHE A 100 0.41 -1.09 -6.76
C PHE A 100 1.54 -2.09 -6.56
N LEU A 101 1.77 -2.47 -5.31
CA LEU A 101 2.83 -3.41 -4.95
C LEU A 101 2.27 -4.84 -4.86
N PRO A 102 2.78 -5.80 -5.65
CA PRO A 102 2.40 -7.20 -5.54
C PRO A 102 3.07 -7.89 -4.34
N PRO A 103 2.54 -9.03 -3.85
CA PRO A 103 3.02 -9.70 -2.64
C PRO A 103 4.50 -10.06 -2.66
N ARG A 104 5.04 -10.46 -3.82
CA ARG A 104 6.47 -10.76 -4.02
C ARG A 104 7.41 -9.64 -3.57
N LEU A 105 6.96 -8.39 -3.56
CA LEU A 105 7.77 -7.26 -3.14
C LEU A 105 7.84 -7.08 -1.64
N PHE A 106 6.78 -7.42 -0.91
CA PHE A 106 6.63 -7.09 0.50
C PHE A 106 6.59 -8.30 1.43
N ALA A 107 6.30 -9.50 0.91
CA ALA A 107 6.29 -10.73 1.69
C ALA A 107 7.64 -10.92 2.41
N GLY A 108 7.58 -11.14 3.74
CA GLY A 108 8.76 -11.32 4.58
C GLY A 108 9.61 -10.06 4.82
N LYS A 109 9.20 -8.89 4.31
CA LYS A 109 9.94 -7.62 4.49
C LYS A 109 9.20 -6.70 5.46
N THR A 110 9.97 -5.82 6.10
CA THR A 110 9.44 -4.79 7.02
C THR A 110 9.32 -3.42 6.36
N ARG A 111 10.05 -3.20 5.27
CA ARG A 111 10.07 -1.94 4.52
C ARG A 111 10.43 -2.19 3.06
N ILE A 112 9.89 -1.37 2.18
CA ILE A 112 10.32 -1.28 0.79
C ILE A 112 10.53 0.17 0.37
N HIS A 113 11.47 0.40 -0.53
CA HIS A 113 11.74 1.70 -1.12
C HIS A 113 11.39 1.70 -2.60
N LEU A 114 10.48 2.59 -3.01
CA LEU A 114 10.21 2.86 -4.42
C LEU A 114 10.93 4.12 -4.84
N ARG A 115 11.62 4.09 -5.97
CA ARG A 115 12.47 5.20 -6.42
C ARG A 115 11.82 5.95 -7.56
N ILE A 116 11.75 7.27 -7.42
CA ILE A 116 11.19 8.16 -8.44
C ILE A 116 12.34 8.75 -9.27
N ASN A 117 13.36 9.26 -8.60
CA ASN A 117 14.54 9.85 -9.26
C ASN A 117 15.76 8.96 -9.11
N ALA A 118 16.63 8.98 -10.14
CA ALA A 118 17.89 8.25 -10.12
C ALA A 118 18.73 8.57 -8.85
N PRO A 119 19.44 7.57 -8.29
CA PRO A 119 20.34 7.81 -7.19
C PRO A 119 21.45 8.78 -7.53
N LYS A 120 21.76 9.65 -6.57
CA LYS A 120 22.97 10.49 -6.61
C LYS A 120 24.28 9.67 -6.60
N ASN A 121 24.24 8.41 -6.17
CA ASN A 121 25.43 7.56 -5.99
C ASN A 121 25.55 6.46 -7.06
N ASN A 122 24.92 6.59 -8.24
CA ASN A 122 24.96 5.59 -9.34
C ASN A 122 24.62 4.14 -8.97
N GLN A 123 24.06 3.88 -7.78
CA GLN A 123 23.59 2.55 -7.39
C GLN A 123 22.47 2.14 -8.36
N ALA A 124 22.70 1.16 -9.22
CA ALA A 124 21.72 0.74 -10.24
C ALA A 124 21.14 -0.66 -9.99
N VAL A 125 21.72 -1.42 -9.05
CA VAL A 125 21.33 -2.81 -8.75
C VAL A 125 20.21 -2.81 -7.70
N ASP A 126 19.21 -3.67 -7.91
CA ASP A 126 18.05 -3.92 -7.01
C ASP A 126 17.19 -2.69 -6.65
N ILE A 127 16.98 -1.80 -7.61
CA ILE A 127 16.05 -0.67 -7.44
C ILE A 127 14.63 -1.09 -7.82
N ASN A 128 13.68 -0.87 -6.91
CA ASN A 128 12.26 -0.86 -7.25
C ASN A 128 11.92 0.52 -7.81
N TRP A 129 11.82 0.66 -9.13
CA TRP A 129 11.40 1.93 -9.73
C TRP A 129 9.91 2.14 -9.54
N ALA A 130 9.52 3.33 -9.10
CA ALA A 130 8.12 3.66 -8.84
C ALA A 130 7.26 3.50 -10.10
N LYS A 131 7.79 3.88 -11.27
CA LYS A 131 7.11 3.76 -12.56
C LYS A 131 6.70 2.33 -12.92
N ASP A 132 7.39 1.31 -12.40
CA ASP A 132 7.11 -0.10 -12.73
C ASP A 132 5.85 -0.61 -12.01
N TYR A 133 5.27 0.21 -11.12
CA TYR A 133 4.15 -0.12 -10.26
C TYR A 133 2.96 0.84 -10.43
N LEU A 134 2.89 1.63 -11.51
CA LEU A 134 1.76 2.52 -11.79
C LEU A 134 0.50 1.76 -12.20
N ASP A 135 0.66 0.60 -12.83
CA ASP A 135 -0.45 -0.22 -13.29
C ASP A 135 -0.77 -1.35 -12.31
N PHE A 136 -2.05 -1.48 -11.96
CA PHE A 136 -2.53 -2.62 -11.19
C PHE A 136 -2.56 -3.87 -12.06
N LYS A 137 -1.96 -4.96 -11.56
CA LYS A 137 -1.93 -6.27 -12.23
C LYS A 137 -2.56 -7.29 -11.29
N SER A 138 -3.77 -7.74 -11.65
CA SER A 138 -4.54 -8.78 -10.95
C SER A 138 -4.02 -10.18 -11.22
#